data_AF-C3NFR1-F1
#
_entry.id   AF-C3NFR1-F1
#
_cell.length_a   1.000
_cell.length_b   1.000
_cell.length_c   1.000
_cell.angle_alpha   90.00
_cell.angle_beta   90.00
_cell.angle_gamma   90.00
#
_symmetry.space_group_name_H-M   'P 1'
#
loop_
_entity.id
_entity.type
_entity.pdbx_description
1 polymer ?
#
loop_
_entity_poly.entity_id
_entity_poly.type
_entity_poly.pdbx_seq_one_letter_code
_entity_poly.pdbx_strand_id
1 'polypeptide(L)'
;MNGIARKIILIAGFPCNLDLINLVNEFDADLFIGLGDIECPQFIRNFIGIIGDMEDVSVLKYLRNTDKYLEKYFNISSDFSTNIVISHYPPKGSITGIISGVKVGSQEVMAKVLSNQPKILFHAHSEVQEEYYINNTKVISIGNFSKGYYAKYDSEKGEVKLARVVLP
;
A
#
# COMPACT_ATOMS: atom_id res chain seq x y z
N MET A 1 -12.55 0.15 -19.35
CA MET A 1 -11.11 -0.20 -19.52
C MET A 1 -11.02 -1.70 -19.33
N ASN A 2 -10.77 -2.47 -20.39
CA ASN A 2 -10.76 -3.94 -20.33
C ASN A 2 -9.31 -4.43 -20.33
N GLY A 3 -8.76 -4.69 -19.15
CA GLY A 3 -7.44 -5.29 -18.94
C GLY A 3 -7.05 -5.25 -17.46
N ILE A 4 -6.45 -6.33 -16.95
CA ILE A 4 -5.84 -6.36 -15.61
C ILE A 4 -4.62 -5.44 -15.63
N ALA A 5 -4.48 -4.54 -14.65
CA ALA A 5 -3.29 -3.72 -14.53
C ALA A 5 -2.05 -4.61 -14.31
N ARG A 6 -1.04 -4.46 -15.17
CA ARG A 6 0.18 -5.27 -15.10
C ARG A 6 1.20 -4.64 -14.16
N LYS A 7 1.51 -3.36 -14.37
CA LYS A 7 2.47 -2.60 -13.58
C LYS A 7 1.73 -1.82 -12.49
N ILE A 8 1.76 -2.35 -11.29
CA ILE A 8 1.10 -1.74 -10.13
C ILE A 8 2.16 -1.07 -9.26
N ILE A 9 1.90 0.17 -8.84
CA ILE A 9 2.73 0.87 -7.86
C ILE A 9 1.95 1.02 -6.56
N LEU A 10 2.56 0.59 -5.45
CA LEU A 10 1.99 0.73 -4.11
C LEU A 10 2.67 1.87 -3.37
N ILE A 11 1.88 2.79 -2.80
CA ILE A 11 2.32 3.98 -2.07
C ILE A 11 1.53 4.15 -0.77
N ALA A 12 2.10 4.89 0.18
CA ALA A 12 1.45 5.31 1.42
C ALA A 12 2.15 6.57 1.98
N GLY A 13 1.50 7.32 2.86
CA GLY A 13 2.08 8.52 3.47
C GLY A 13 2.44 9.58 2.43
N PHE A 14 1.47 9.90 1.56
CA PHE A 14 1.63 10.81 0.44
C PHE A 14 0.93 12.14 0.74
N PRO A 15 1.69 13.23 0.98
CA PRO A 15 1.09 14.53 1.27
C PRO A 15 0.52 15.18 0.00
N CYS A 16 -0.43 16.08 0.16
CA CYS A 16 -1.05 16.82 -0.93
C CYS A 16 -0.10 17.92 -1.44
N ASN A 17 0.93 17.52 -2.19
CA ASN A 17 1.93 18.40 -2.77
C ASN A 17 1.94 18.24 -4.31
N LEU A 18 1.84 19.36 -5.04
CA LEU A 18 1.74 19.35 -6.50
C LEU A 18 2.97 18.78 -7.20
N ASP A 19 4.18 19.05 -6.69
CA ASP A 19 5.41 18.53 -7.30
C ASP A 19 5.49 17.01 -7.15
N LEU A 20 5.08 16.48 -5.99
CA LEU A 20 4.97 15.04 -5.77
C LEU A 20 3.89 14.40 -6.64
N ILE A 21 2.75 15.07 -6.81
CA ILE A 21 1.65 14.61 -7.67
C ILE A 21 2.13 14.53 -9.13
N ASN A 22 2.86 15.54 -9.61
CA ASN A 22 3.41 15.53 -10.96
C ASN A 22 4.43 14.39 -11.11
N LEU A 23 5.38 14.28 -10.19
CA LEU A 23 6.38 13.21 -10.17
C LEU A 23 5.74 11.81 -10.20
N VAL A 24 4.76 11.53 -9.33
CA VAL A 24 4.15 10.20 -9.24
C VAL A 24 3.36 9.86 -10.49
N ASN A 25 2.70 10.85 -11.11
CA ASN A 25 1.95 10.66 -12.34
C ASN A 25 2.86 10.36 -13.55
N GLU A 26 4.14 10.73 -13.51
CA GLU A 26 5.14 10.38 -14.53
C GLU A 26 5.66 8.95 -14.42
N PHE A 27 5.43 8.25 -13.30
CA PHE A 27 5.90 6.87 -13.16
C PHE A 27 5.22 5.95 -14.18
N ASP A 28 5.97 5.01 -14.75
CA ASP A 28 5.46 3.96 -15.64
C ASP A 28 4.68 2.90 -14.83
N ALA A 29 3.39 3.20 -14.61
CA ALA A 29 2.43 2.35 -13.91
C ALA A 29 1.07 2.35 -14.60
N ASP A 30 0.40 1.21 -14.59
CA ASP A 30 -0.98 1.08 -15.06
C ASP A 30 -1.97 1.52 -13.98
N LEU A 31 -1.63 1.24 -12.71
CA LEU A 31 -2.47 1.46 -11.54
C LEU A 31 -1.62 1.83 -10.32
N PHE A 32 -2.14 2.75 -9.51
CA PHE A 32 -1.63 3.04 -8.18
C PHE A 32 -2.56 2.46 -7.11
N ILE A 33 -1.96 1.80 -6.12
CA ILE A 33 -2.67 1.33 -4.94
C ILE A 33 -2.15 2.09 -3.71
N GLY A 34 -3.01 2.90 -3.10
CA GLY A 34 -2.74 3.56 -1.83
C GLY A 34 -2.99 2.64 -0.64
N LEU A 35 -2.02 2.53 0.26
CA LEU A 35 -2.11 1.78 1.51
C LEU A 35 -2.40 2.70 2.71
N GLY A 36 -3.07 3.82 2.49
CA GLY A 36 -3.40 4.80 3.52
C GLY A 36 -2.41 5.96 3.64
N ASP A 37 -2.80 6.94 4.45
CA ASP A 37 -2.21 8.27 4.59
C ASP A 37 -1.99 8.97 3.23
N ILE A 38 -2.97 8.90 2.31
CA ILE A 38 -2.94 9.61 1.02
C ILE A 38 -3.88 10.82 1.08
N GLU A 39 -3.34 12.03 1.16
CA GLU A 39 -4.15 13.24 1.36
C GLU A 39 -4.97 13.65 0.12
N CYS A 40 -4.43 13.43 -1.08
CA CYS A 40 -5.02 13.93 -2.34
C CYS A 40 -5.10 12.88 -3.46
N PRO A 41 -5.79 11.75 -3.23
CA PRO A 41 -5.86 10.65 -4.20
C PRO A 41 -6.59 11.04 -5.51
N GLN A 42 -7.36 12.11 -5.52
CA GLN A 42 -8.06 12.62 -6.71
C GLN A 42 -7.13 13.15 -7.80
N PHE A 43 -5.89 13.50 -7.46
CA PHE A 43 -4.91 13.99 -8.42
C PHE A 43 -3.91 12.93 -8.87
N ILE A 44 -3.99 11.70 -8.33
CA ILE A 44 -3.17 10.57 -8.76
C ILE A 44 -3.94 9.80 -9.83
N ARG A 45 -3.34 9.64 -11.00
CA ARG A 45 -3.95 8.93 -12.13
C ARG A 45 -4.16 7.46 -11.78
N ASN A 46 -5.25 6.86 -12.28
CA ASN A 46 -5.56 5.43 -12.10
C ASN A 46 -5.32 4.94 -10.65
N PHE A 47 -5.92 5.63 -9.69
CA PHE A 47 -5.72 5.36 -8.27
C PHE A 47 -6.90 4.58 -7.67
N ILE A 48 -6.58 3.57 -6.86
CA ILE A 48 -7.48 2.94 -5.88
C ILE A 48 -6.73 2.82 -4.54
N GLY A 49 -7.43 2.62 -3.44
CA GLY A 49 -6.73 2.43 -2.17
C GLY A 49 -7.60 2.22 -0.95
N ILE A 50 -6.92 2.03 0.17
CA ILE A 50 -7.51 2.01 1.52
C ILE A 50 -7.12 3.29 2.27
N ILE A 51 -7.78 3.52 3.39
CA ILE A 51 -7.50 4.64 4.30
C ILE A 51 -6.46 4.23 5.35
N GLY A 52 -5.71 5.21 5.85
CA GLY A 52 -4.84 5.12 7.02
C GLY A 52 -5.39 5.94 8.18
N ASP A 53 -4.48 6.51 8.97
CA ASP A 53 -4.78 7.26 10.19
C ASP A 53 -4.95 8.77 9.94
N MET A 54 -4.25 9.28 8.94
CA MET A 54 -4.08 10.72 8.73
C MET A 54 -5.10 11.32 7.77
N GLU A 55 -5.82 10.50 6.99
CA GLU A 55 -6.84 11.01 6.09
C GLU A 55 -8.09 11.49 6.82
N ASP A 56 -8.62 12.62 6.37
CA ASP A 56 -9.93 13.09 6.80
C ASP A 56 -11.09 12.27 6.17
N VAL A 57 -12.29 12.46 6.70
CA VAL A 57 -13.51 11.79 6.23
C VAL A 57 -13.85 12.08 4.77
N SER A 58 -13.38 13.20 4.21
CA SER A 58 -13.61 13.57 2.82
C SER A 58 -12.87 12.64 1.86
N VAL A 59 -11.66 12.17 2.21
CA VAL A 59 -10.93 11.18 1.41
C VAL A 59 -11.70 9.86 1.34
N LEU A 60 -12.19 9.36 2.49
CA LEU A 60 -13.02 8.15 2.52
C LEU A 60 -14.29 8.30 1.67
N LYS A 61 -14.98 9.44 1.80
CA LYS A 61 -16.17 9.74 1.00
C LYS A 61 -15.84 9.76 -0.49
N TYR A 62 -14.74 10.41 -0.88
CA TYR A 62 -14.31 10.44 -2.28
C TYR A 62 -14.03 9.03 -2.80
N LEU A 63 -13.24 8.22 -2.09
CA LEU A 63 -12.91 6.86 -2.51
C LEU A 63 -14.17 6.00 -2.66
N ARG A 64 -15.10 6.07 -1.72
CA ARG A 64 -16.35 5.29 -1.79
C ARG A 64 -17.30 5.79 -2.88
N ASN A 65 -17.47 7.10 -3.02
CA ASN A 65 -18.40 7.68 -4.00
C ASN A 65 -17.90 7.57 -5.45
N THR A 66 -16.63 7.21 -5.65
CA THR A 66 -16.01 7.05 -6.97
C THR A 66 -15.55 5.62 -7.24
N ASP A 67 -15.98 4.65 -6.42
CA ASP A 67 -15.60 3.23 -6.52
C ASP A 67 -14.07 2.99 -6.53
N LYS A 68 -13.32 3.87 -5.86
CA LYS A 68 -11.86 3.80 -5.70
C LYS A 68 -11.42 3.23 -4.36
N TYR A 69 -12.36 2.96 -3.45
CA TYR A 69 -12.06 2.25 -2.21
C TYR A 69 -11.77 0.77 -2.51
N LEU A 70 -10.60 0.30 -2.11
CA LEU A 70 -10.14 -1.04 -2.43
C LEU A 70 -10.53 -2.04 -1.34
N GLU A 71 -11.63 -2.74 -1.56
CA GLU A 71 -11.92 -4.00 -0.85
C GLU A 71 -11.24 -5.17 -1.55
N LYS A 72 -11.44 -5.28 -2.87
CA LYS A 72 -10.85 -6.33 -3.72
C LYS A 72 -10.63 -5.84 -5.14
N TYR A 73 -9.48 -6.19 -5.71
CA TYR A 73 -9.11 -5.97 -7.11
C TYR A 73 -8.36 -7.21 -7.61
N PHE A 74 -9.01 -8.01 -8.44
CA PHE A 74 -8.52 -9.32 -8.89
C PHE A 74 -8.08 -10.23 -7.73
N ASN A 75 -6.78 -10.44 -7.59
CA ASN A 75 -6.15 -11.29 -6.58
C ASN A 75 -5.59 -10.50 -5.38
N ILE A 76 -5.82 -9.19 -5.34
CA ILE A 76 -5.44 -8.29 -4.25
C ILE A 76 -6.68 -7.93 -3.43
N SER A 77 -6.63 -8.00 -2.10
CA SER A 77 -7.72 -7.52 -1.24
C SER A 77 -7.25 -6.94 0.09
N SER A 78 -8.09 -6.10 0.72
CA SER A 78 -7.82 -5.53 2.05
C SER A 78 -8.51 -6.29 3.18
N ASP A 79 -9.48 -7.14 2.84
CA ASP A 79 -10.28 -7.95 3.76
C ASP A 79 -9.70 -9.35 4.03
N PHE A 80 -8.53 -9.66 3.45
CA PHE A 80 -7.88 -10.98 3.50
C PHE A 80 -8.63 -12.11 2.79
N SER A 81 -9.57 -11.80 1.89
CA SER A 81 -10.28 -12.80 1.05
C SER A 81 -9.47 -13.36 -0.12
N THR A 82 -8.22 -12.91 -0.31
CA THR A 82 -7.37 -13.29 -1.44
C THR A 82 -5.95 -13.65 -1.02
N ASN A 83 -5.16 -14.19 -1.95
CA ASN A 83 -3.78 -14.60 -1.70
C ASN A 83 -2.78 -13.43 -1.58
N ILE A 84 -3.15 -12.24 -2.06
CA ILE A 84 -2.33 -11.05 -1.96
C ILE A 84 -3.13 -10.03 -1.19
N VAL A 85 -2.63 -9.62 -0.04
CA VAL A 85 -3.37 -8.74 0.85
C VAL A 85 -2.65 -7.43 1.04
N ILE A 86 -3.42 -6.36 1.20
CA ILE A 86 -2.90 -5.04 1.56
C ILE A 86 -3.44 -4.64 2.93
N SER A 87 -2.64 -3.92 3.70
CA SER A 87 -3.04 -3.37 4.99
C SER A 87 -2.37 -2.01 5.19
N HIS A 88 -3.03 -1.07 5.86
CA HIS A 88 -2.33 0.13 6.30
C HIS A 88 -1.30 -0.25 7.37
N TYR A 89 -1.73 -0.96 8.40
CA TYR A 89 -0.88 -1.30 9.53
C TYR A 89 0.02 -2.51 9.30
N PRO A 90 1.24 -2.50 9.87
CA PRO A 90 2.07 -3.69 10.00
C PRO A 90 1.42 -4.73 10.93
N PRO A 91 1.74 -6.03 10.76
CA PRO A 91 1.46 -7.04 11.78
C PRO A 91 2.15 -6.68 13.11
N LYS A 92 1.44 -6.80 14.23
CA LYS A 92 2.02 -6.56 15.57
C LYS A 92 3.22 -7.46 15.83
N GLY A 93 4.33 -6.86 16.28
CA GLY A 93 5.58 -7.59 16.54
C GLY A 93 6.45 -7.81 15.31
N SER A 94 6.07 -7.25 14.15
CA SER A 94 6.93 -7.21 12.97
C SER A 94 8.22 -6.43 13.21
N ILE A 95 9.25 -6.77 12.42
CA ILE A 95 10.54 -6.06 12.43
C ILE A 95 10.47 -4.70 11.72
N THR A 96 9.50 -4.53 10.81
CA THR A 96 9.32 -3.33 10.01
C THR A 96 8.39 -2.32 10.65
N GLY A 97 7.47 -2.71 11.55
CA GLY A 97 6.50 -1.79 12.16
C GLY A 97 7.17 -0.79 13.10
N ILE A 98 7.85 0.22 12.55
CA ILE A 98 8.62 1.22 13.25
C ILE A 98 8.32 2.59 12.65
N ILE A 99 7.89 3.53 13.50
CA ILE A 99 7.72 4.94 13.17
C ILE A 99 8.47 5.75 14.22
N SER A 100 9.42 6.59 13.79
CA SER A 100 10.21 7.43 14.72
C SER A 100 10.88 6.63 15.85
N GLY A 101 11.33 5.40 15.54
CA GLY A 101 11.95 4.49 16.50
C GLY A 101 10.98 3.72 17.41
N VAL A 102 9.67 3.99 17.35
CA VAL A 102 8.64 3.32 18.15
C VAL A 102 8.05 2.15 17.38
N LYS A 103 7.96 0.98 18.04
CA LYS A 103 7.30 -0.19 17.47
C LYS A 103 5.79 -0.02 17.42
N VAL A 104 5.21 -0.20 16.24
CA VAL A 104 3.78 -0.14 15.96
C VAL A 104 3.32 -1.44 15.29
N GLY A 105 2.01 -1.69 15.30
CA GLY A 105 1.42 -2.79 14.54
C GLY A 105 0.11 -3.30 15.12
N SER A 106 -0.72 -3.85 14.23
CA SER A 106 -2.06 -4.31 14.53
C SER A 106 -2.07 -5.79 14.92
N GLN A 107 -2.69 -6.08 16.06
CA GLN A 107 -2.93 -7.44 16.52
C GLN A 107 -3.94 -8.16 15.61
N GLU A 108 -4.91 -7.43 15.06
CA GLU A 108 -5.88 -7.97 14.12
C GLU A 108 -5.19 -8.40 12.81
N VAL A 109 -4.31 -7.56 12.27
CA VAL A 109 -3.54 -7.89 11.05
C VAL A 109 -2.70 -9.14 11.29
N MET A 110 -1.99 -9.23 12.42
CA MET A 110 -1.23 -10.43 12.77
C MET A 110 -2.13 -11.68 12.87
N ALA A 111 -3.28 -11.58 13.55
CA ALA A 111 -4.22 -12.69 13.66
C ALA A 111 -4.71 -13.17 12.29
N LYS A 112 -5.06 -12.25 11.38
CA LYS A 112 -5.50 -12.55 10.01
C LYS A 112 -4.39 -13.16 9.16
N VAL A 113 -3.14 -12.71 9.31
CA VAL A 113 -1.98 -13.33 8.63
C VAL A 113 -1.82 -14.78 9.08
N LEU A 114 -1.89 -15.05 10.39
CA LEU A 114 -1.72 -16.40 10.92
C LEU A 114 -2.89 -17.33 10.54
N SER A 115 -4.13 -16.83 10.51
CA SER A 115 -5.31 -17.63 10.19
C SER A 115 -5.45 -17.90 8.69
N ASN A 116 -5.23 -16.88 7.84
CA ASN A 116 -5.52 -16.96 6.41
C ASN A 116 -4.28 -17.34 5.59
N GLN A 117 -3.08 -17.16 6.14
CA GLN A 117 -1.79 -17.42 5.48
C GLN A 117 -1.75 -16.96 4.01
N PRO A 118 -2.01 -15.68 3.73
CA PRO A 118 -1.91 -15.16 2.36
C PRO A 118 -0.49 -15.37 1.83
N LYS A 119 -0.33 -15.48 0.51
CA LYS A 119 1.00 -15.62 -0.09
C LYS A 119 1.83 -14.36 0.13
N ILE A 120 1.22 -13.18 -0.04
CA ILE A 120 1.87 -11.88 0.13
C ILE A 120 0.99 -10.99 0.98
N LEU A 121 1.58 -10.29 1.96
CA LEU A 121 1.00 -9.12 2.62
C LEU A 121 1.85 -7.90 2.31
N PHE A 122 1.27 -6.90 1.67
CA PHE A 122 1.83 -5.55 1.65
C PHE A 122 1.29 -4.75 2.83
N HIS A 123 2.17 -4.06 3.54
CA HIS A 123 1.74 -3.10 4.55
C HIS A 123 2.48 -1.76 4.46
N ALA A 124 1.88 -0.73 5.05
CA ALA A 124 2.46 0.60 5.21
C ALA A 124 2.66 0.92 6.70
N HIS A 125 2.42 2.17 7.09
CA HIS A 125 2.53 2.67 8.46
C HIS A 125 3.86 2.28 9.14
N SER A 126 4.93 2.46 8.36
CA SER A 126 6.30 2.11 8.71
C SER A 126 7.27 2.98 7.92
N GLU A 127 8.38 3.34 8.54
CA GLU A 127 9.49 4.03 7.89
C GLU A 127 10.57 3.07 7.36
N VAL A 128 10.44 1.78 7.68
CA VAL A 128 11.38 0.71 7.30
C VAL A 128 10.82 0.00 6.08
N GLN A 129 11.50 0.10 4.95
CA GLN A 129 11.15 -0.62 3.73
C GLN A 129 11.94 -1.94 3.69
N GLU A 130 11.25 -3.08 3.84
CA GLU A 130 11.90 -4.38 3.91
C GLU A 130 10.91 -5.52 3.58
N GLU A 131 11.47 -6.66 3.19
CA GLU A 131 10.78 -7.92 2.99
C GLU A 131 11.18 -8.93 4.06
N TYR A 132 10.22 -9.64 4.63
CA TYR A 132 10.45 -10.73 5.57
C TYR A 132 9.33 -11.76 5.49
N TYR A 133 9.42 -12.82 6.29
CA TYR A 133 8.41 -13.87 6.34
C TYR A 133 7.79 -13.98 7.72
N ILE A 134 6.46 -14.19 7.73
CA ILE A 134 5.73 -14.72 8.88
C ILE A 134 5.16 -16.06 8.44
N ASN A 135 5.73 -17.16 8.93
CA ASN A 135 5.46 -18.51 8.42
C ASN A 135 5.61 -18.55 6.89
N ASN A 136 4.54 -18.90 6.16
CA ASN A 136 4.51 -19.00 4.71
C ASN A 136 4.10 -17.70 4.00
N THR A 137 3.78 -16.65 4.76
CA THR A 137 3.40 -15.35 4.21
C THR A 137 4.63 -14.47 4.03
N LYS A 138 4.88 -14.06 2.78
CA LYS A 138 5.85 -13.01 2.47
C LYS A 138 5.25 -11.66 2.84
N VAL A 139 5.84 -10.98 3.81
CA VAL A 139 5.41 -9.66 4.28
C VAL A 139 6.34 -8.60 3.73
N ILE A 140 5.74 -7.56 3.16
CA ILE A 140 6.44 -6.50 2.44
C ILE A 140 6.01 -5.16 3.02
N SER A 141 6.91 -4.53 3.76
CA SER A 141 6.73 -3.14 4.17
C SER A 141 7.10 -2.25 2.99
N ILE A 142 6.12 -1.52 2.44
CA ILE A 142 6.36 -0.67 1.26
C ILE A 142 7.12 0.62 1.62
N GLY A 143 7.21 0.94 2.91
CA GLY A 143 7.75 2.18 3.44
C GLY A 143 6.77 3.35 3.33
N ASN A 144 7.30 4.57 3.44
CA ASN A 144 6.53 5.80 3.40
C ASN A 144 7.02 6.70 2.24
N PHE A 145 6.09 7.17 1.41
CA PHE A 145 6.40 7.95 0.22
C PHE A 145 6.97 9.32 0.55
N SER A 146 6.66 9.91 1.71
CA SER A 146 7.32 11.12 2.21
C SER A 146 8.84 10.98 2.39
N LYS A 147 9.37 9.75 2.41
CA LYS A 147 10.81 9.45 2.39
C LYS A 147 11.31 8.94 1.03
N GLY A 148 10.44 8.93 0.03
CA GLY A 148 10.67 8.45 -1.33
C GLY A 148 10.40 6.97 -1.53
N TYR A 149 9.96 6.22 -0.52
CA TYR A 149 9.77 4.78 -0.61
C TYR A 149 8.45 4.39 -1.27
N TYR A 150 8.50 3.36 -2.12
CA TYR A 150 7.34 2.73 -2.75
C TYR A 150 7.66 1.30 -3.20
N ALA A 151 6.64 0.53 -3.58
CA ALA A 151 6.82 -0.80 -4.15
C ALA A 151 6.27 -0.87 -5.58
N LYS A 152 6.97 -1.60 -6.46
CA LYS A 152 6.50 -1.99 -7.78
C LYS A 152 6.07 -3.45 -7.73
N TYR A 153 4.88 -3.75 -8.24
CA TYR A 153 4.35 -5.10 -8.36
C TYR A 153 3.98 -5.38 -9.82
N ASP A 154 4.60 -6.41 -10.40
CA ASP A 154 4.21 -6.96 -11.71
C ASP A 154 3.21 -8.10 -11.47
N SER A 155 1.94 -7.86 -11.80
CA SER A 155 0.85 -8.80 -11.51
C SER A 155 0.88 -10.06 -12.37
N GLU A 156 1.49 -10.02 -13.56
CA GLU A 156 1.66 -11.19 -14.43
C GLU A 156 2.76 -12.12 -13.90
N LYS A 157 3.87 -11.53 -13.44
CA LYS A 157 5.01 -12.30 -12.94
C LYS A 157 4.92 -12.64 -11.45
N GLY A 158 4.08 -11.92 -10.70
CA GLY A 158 4.05 -12.01 -9.25
C GLY A 158 5.31 -11.43 -8.58
N GLU A 159 6.07 -10.59 -9.28
CA GLU A 159 7.34 -10.04 -8.82
C GLU A 159 7.12 -8.71 -8.08
N VAL A 160 7.80 -8.54 -6.94
CA VAL A 160 7.80 -7.29 -6.17
C VAL A 160 9.20 -6.71 -6.17
N LYS A 161 9.30 -5.41 -6.42
CA LYS A 161 10.53 -4.64 -6.27
C LYS A 161 10.30 -3.44 -5.35
N LEU A 162 11.00 -3.44 -4.22
CA LEU A 162 11.11 -2.28 -3.34
C LEU A 162 11.99 -1.22 -3.99
N ALA A 163 11.55 0.03 -3.96
CA ALA A 163 12.22 1.13 -4.62
C ALA A 163 12.14 2.42 -3.81
N ARG A 164 13.06 3.33 -4.12
CA ARG A 164 13.10 4.69 -3.57
C ARG A 164 13.31 5.69 -4.69
N VAL A 165 12.59 6.81 -4.64
CA VAL A 165 12.80 7.97 -5.52
C VAL A 165 13.41 9.13 -4.72
N VAL A 166 14.18 9.99 -5.40
CA VAL A 166 14.62 11.27 -4.82
C VAL A 166 13.46 12.24 -4.94
N LEU A 167 13.01 12.79 -3.80
CA LEU A 167 11.93 13.75 -3.77
C LEU A 167 12.44 15.16 -4.14
N PRO A 168 11.60 15.98 -4.80
CA PRO A 168 11.89 17.38 -5.10
C PRO A 168 11.99 18.25 -3.83
#